data_AF-A0A6P6R727-F1
#
_entry.id   AF-A0A6P6R727-F1
#
_cell.length_a   1.000
_cell.length_b   1.000
_cell.length_c   1.000
_cell.angle_alpha   90.00
_cell.angle_beta   90.00
_cell.angle_gamma   90.00
#
_symmetry.space_group_name_H-M   'P 1'
#
loop_
_entity.id
_entity.type
_entity.pdbx_description
1 polymer ?
#
loop_
_entity_poly.entity_id
_entity_poly.type
_entity_poly.pdbx_seq_one_letter_code
_entity_poly.pdbx_strand_id
1 'polypeptide(L)'
;MIFTSVEHMHKYCFVVTLGYLSFCQVTRVYVFDYGMYSADFTGPMMVITQKITSLAFEIHDGLMKREEHLKPSQKYLAVRKMPSLLEYLSYNCNFMGILAGPTCSYNDYVAFIEGRCYEPKHLESNGKENGMLKQSDPSPKRDVIQKVCTCALSLMVYLLIYAACPTERVIDDTFMASNPFYIQVLYLYISMLALRPKYYFVWTLADAINNAAGFGFNGYNTDGTPKWDRISNLRILNIEFATSFKMFLDNWNIQTALWLKRVCYERCPYNPTAATFLLSAIWHGAYPGYYLTFVTGIVVTKAARAVRHNVRQHFLGSAALKLIYDVITWFSTQMAICYTVVPFVLLAVGPSIKFYSSWYCCIHLLCVLLVLVLPVKSRRTKQQEQLGSVQASEQNCLSSPDNNCNQKQKAT
;
A
#
# COMPACT_ATOMS: atom_id res chain seq x y z
N MET A 1 6.94 32.45 7.27
CA MET A 1 6.14 32.06 6.09
C MET A 1 7.07 32.10 4.88
N ILE A 2 7.25 30.98 4.16
CA ILE A 2 8.12 30.93 2.97
C ILE A 2 7.22 31.09 1.75
N PHE A 3 7.43 32.13 0.95
CA PHE A 3 6.74 32.32 -0.32
C PHE A 3 7.50 31.55 -1.41
N THR A 4 6.85 30.57 -2.04
CA THR A 4 7.42 29.75 -3.13
C THR A 4 6.48 29.74 -4.32
N SER A 5 7.03 29.60 -5.54
CA SER A 5 6.21 29.35 -6.72
C SER A 5 5.50 27.99 -6.61
N VAL A 6 4.34 27.89 -7.26
CA VAL A 6 3.50 26.67 -7.28
C VAL A 6 4.26 25.48 -7.88
N GLU A 7 5.20 25.75 -8.80
CA GLU A 7 6.07 24.76 -9.41
C GLU A 7 6.90 23.97 -8.37
N HIS A 8 7.40 24.63 -7.33
CA HIS A 8 8.28 24.02 -6.34
C HIS A 8 7.58 23.69 -5.01
N MET A 9 6.35 24.17 -4.82
CA MET A 9 5.59 24.04 -3.56
C MET A 9 5.55 22.61 -3.02
N HIS A 10 5.24 21.62 -3.88
CA HIS A 10 5.15 20.22 -3.46
C HIS A 10 6.45 19.67 -2.87
N LYS A 11 7.61 20.09 -3.40
CA LYS A 11 8.93 19.67 -2.90
C LYS A 11 9.20 20.28 -1.52
N TYR A 12 8.95 21.57 -1.36
CA TYR A 12 9.11 22.25 -0.08
C TYR A 12 8.16 21.69 0.98
N CYS A 13 6.88 21.51 0.65
CA CYS A 13 5.92 20.88 1.55
C CYS A 13 6.37 19.48 1.95
N PHE A 14 6.86 18.69 1.00
CA PHE A 14 7.37 17.33 1.28
C PHE A 14 8.56 17.34 2.24
N VAL A 15 9.57 18.17 1.98
CA VAL A 15 10.77 18.26 2.84
C VAL A 15 10.43 18.80 4.22
N VAL A 16 9.62 19.86 4.32
CA VAL A 16 9.26 20.48 5.60
C VAL A 16 8.41 19.53 6.45
N THR A 17 7.40 18.90 5.87
CA THR A 17 6.51 18.00 6.63
C THR A 17 7.22 16.72 7.07
N LEU A 18 8.02 16.08 6.21
CA LEU A 18 8.82 14.92 6.61
C LEU A 18 9.93 15.30 7.58
N GLY A 19 10.56 16.46 7.41
CA GLY A 19 11.57 16.97 8.34
C GLY A 19 10.98 17.21 9.73
N TYR A 20 9.80 17.84 9.80
CA TYR A 20 9.07 18.03 11.05
C TYR A 20 8.65 16.71 11.69
N LEU A 21 8.11 15.76 10.91
CA LEU A 21 7.77 14.42 11.39
C LEU A 21 9.01 13.70 11.96
N SER A 22 10.12 13.74 11.22
CA SER A 22 11.38 13.12 11.63
C SER A 22 11.92 13.73 12.92
N PHE A 23 11.88 15.06 13.04
CA PHE A 23 12.26 15.77 14.27
C PHE A 23 11.41 15.32 15.46
N CYS A 24 10.09 15.25 15.30
CA CYS A 24 9.19 14.76 16.34
C CYS A 24 9.46 13.30 16.71
N GLN A 25 9.71 12.43 15.74
CA GLN A 25 10.03 11.02 15.97
C GLN A 25 11.37 10.85 16.69
N VAL A 26 12.41 11.59 16.30
CA VAL A 26 13.71 11.61 17.00
C VAL A 26 13.53 12.11 18.42
N THR A 27 12.80 13.21 18.62
CA THR A 27 12.51 13.75 19.96
C THR A 27 11.75 12.73 20.79
N ARG A 28 10.75 12.05 20.21
CA ARG A 28 10.02 10.97 20.90
C ARG A 28 10.98 9.87 21.36
N VAL A 29 11.83 9.35 20.47
CA VAL A 29 12.73 8.23 20.79
C VAL A 29 13.80 8.60 21.81
N TYR A 30 14.45 9.75 21.66
CA TYR A 30 15.65 10.09 22.44
C TYR A 30 15.38 10.98 23.67
N VAL A 31 14.23 11.66 23.72
CA VAL A 31 13.89 12.58 24.83
C VAL A 31 12.74 12.02 25.67
N PHE A 32 11.68 11.49 25.05
CA PHE A 32 10.46 11.07 25.76
C PHE A 32 10.39 9.56 26.06
N ASP A 33 10.88 8.70 25.17
CA ASP A 33 10.91 7.23 25.33
C ASP A 33 12.14 6.75 26.14
N TYR A 34 12.95 7.65 26.72
CA TYR A 34 13.99 7.29 27.68
C TYR A 34 13.35 6.89 29.02
N GLY A 35 12.65 5.75 29.03
CA GLY A 35 12.22 5.04 30.23
C GLY A 35 10.74 5.14 30.63
N MET A 36 9.83 5.75 29.86
CA MET A 36 8.41 5.89 30.27
C MET A 36 7.39 5.70 29.13
N TYR A 37 6.21 5.15 29.47
CA TYR A 37 5.02 5.06 28.61
C TYR A 37 4.49 6.47 28.30
N SER A 38 4.95 7.08 27.20
CA SER A 38 4.37 8.31 26.67
C SER A 38 3.35 7.98 25.57
N ALA A 39 2.23 8.71 25.54
CA ALA A 39 1.25 8.59 24.46
C ALA A 39 1.92 8.94 23.12
N ASP A 40 1.86 8.04 22.13
CA ASP A 40 2.51 8.24 20.84
C ASP A 40 1.77 9.29 19.99
N PHE A 41 2.19 10.54 20.14
CA PHE A 41 1.71 11.67 19.33
C PHE A 41 2.19 11.63 17.87
N THR A 42 3.17 10.76 17.53
CA THR A 42 3.72 10.67 16.18
C THR A 42 2.81 9.92 15.21
N GLY A 43 1.94 9.03 15.70
CA GLY A 43 0.93 8.35 14.87
C GLY A 43 0.01 9.30 14.10
N PRO A 44 -0.72 10.23 14.75
CA PRO A 44 -1.51 11.24 14.06
C PRO A 44 -0.70 12.13 13.12
N MET A 45 0.56 12.47 13.49
CA MET A 45 1.44 13.26 12.62
C MET A 45 1.85 12.52 11.35
N MET A 46 2.03 11.20 11.41
CA MET A 46 2.27 10.37 10.23
C MET A 46 1.12 10.47 9.24
N VAL A 47 -0.13 10.45 9.72
CA VAL A 47 -1.35 10.58 8.90
C VAL A 47 -1.48 11.98 8.29
N ILE A 48 -1.26 13.03 9.09
CA ILE A 48 -1.29 14.42 8.60
C ILE A 48 -0.21 14.66 7.54
N THR A 49 0.99 14.12 7.74
CA THR A 49 2.09 14.22 6.76
C THR A 49 1.68 13.65 5.41
N GLN A 50 0.99 12.50 5.40
CA GLN A 50 0.48 11.91 4.17
C GLN A 50 -0.54 12.81 3.47
N LYS A 51 -1.46 13.42 4.22
CA LYS A 51 -2.51 14.30 3.69
C LYS A 51 -1.93 15.59 3.10
N ILE A 52 -1.06 16.28 3.84
CA ILE A 52 -0.43 17.52 3.40
C ILE A 52 0.41 17.28 2.15
N THR A 53 1.25 16.23 2.15
CA THR A 53 2.09 15.94 1.00
C THR A 53 1.29 15.48 -0.20
N SER A 54 0.28 14.62 -0.03
CA SER A 54 -0.61 14.21 -1.12
C SER A 54 -1.25 15.42 -1.79
N LEU A 55 -1.88 16.30 -1.00
CA LEU A 55 -2.54 17.49 -1.51
C LEU A 55 -1.56 18.43 -2.24
N ALA A 56 -0.36 18.64 -1.69
CA ALA A 56 0.63 19.49 -2.34
C ALA A 56 1.06 18.96 -3.72
N PHE A 57 1.23 17.64 -3.83
CA PHE A 57 1.52 16.97 -5.11
C PHE A 57 0.34 16.98 -6.08
N GLU A 58 -0.89 16.82 -5.57
CA GLU A 58 -2.14 16.84 -6.33
C GLU A 58 -2.43 18.24 -6.91
N ILE A 59 -2.17 19.30 -6.14
CA ILE A 59 -2.23 20.70 -6.60
C ILE A 59 -1.18 20.97 -7.68
N HIS A 60 0.06 20.54 -7.45
CA HIS A 60 1.11 20.72 -8.45
C HIS A 60 0.76 20.02 -9.77
N ASP A 61 0.29 18.77 -9.71
CA ASP A 61 -0.12 18.02 -10.91
C ASP A 61 -1.34 18.68 -11.59
N GLY A 62 -2.26 19.31 -10.83
CA GLY A 62 -3.42 19.99 -11.39
C GLY A 62 -3.16 21.38 -11.98
N LEU A 63 -2.25 22.17 -11.40
CA LEU A 63 -2.01 23.55 -11.83
C LEU A 63 -0.86 23.67 -12.83
N MET A 64 0.17 22.82 -12.74
CA MET A 64 1.42 23.01 -13.51
C MET A 64 1.57 22.03 -14.66
N LYS A 65 0.87 20.88 -14.63
CA LYS A 65 0.97 19.87 -15.70
C LYS A 65 -0.22 19.93 -16.65
N ARG A 66 0.09 19.81 -17.94
CA ARG A 66 -0.91 19.55 -18.97
C ARG A 66 -1.51 18.17 -18.78
N GLU A 67 -2.80 18.06 -19.06
CA GLU A 67 -3.55 16.82 -18.83
C GLU A 67 -3.00 15.63 -19.63
N GLU A 68 -2.52 15.86 -20.84
CA GLU A 68 -1.90 14.84 -21.70
C GLU A 68 -0.68 14.15 -21.06
N HIS A 69 0.04 14.85 -20.17
CA HIS A 69 1.22 14.32 -19.49
C HIS A 69 0.89 13.63 -18.16
N LEU A 70 -0.37 13.63 -17.74
CA LEU A 70 -0.82 13.00 -16.50
C LEU A 70 -1.26 11.56 -16.76
N LYS A 71 -0.82 10.64 -15.89
CA LYS A 71 -1.37 9.28 -15.84
C LYS A 71 -2.86 9.33 -15.48
N PRO A 72 -3.67 8.33 -15.85
CA PRO A 72 -5.10 8.29 -15.51
C PRO A 72 -5.39 8.51 -14.02
N SER A 73 -4.59 7.91 -13.13
CA SER A 73 -4.71 8.12 -11.68
C SER A 73 -4.37 9.55 -11.25
N GLN A 74 -3.41 10.20 -11.90
CA GLN A 74 -3.05 11.58 -11.59
C GLN A 74 -4.09 12.57 -12.10
N LYS A 75 -4.74 12.27 -13.24
CA LYS A 75 -5.87 13.07 -13.74
C LYS A 75 -7.01 13.11 -12.73
N TYR A 76 -7.39 11.94 -12.20
CA TYR A 76 -8.44 11.84 -11.18
C TYR A 76 -8.11 12.62 -9.90
N LEU A 77 -6.85 12.58 -9.48
CA LEU A 77 -6.38 13.22 -8.24
C LEU A 77 -5.98 14.68 -8.42
N ALA A 78 -5.93 15.19 -9.66
CA ALA A 78 -5.45 16.54 -9.92
C ALA A 78 -6.39 17.58 -9.28
N VAL A 79 -5.81 18.47 -8.47
CA VAL A 79 -6.54 19.57 -7.85
C VAL A 79 -6.32 20.82 -8.68
N ARG A 80 -7.36 21.24 -9.41
CA ARG A 80 -7.30 22.35 -10.39
C ARG A 80 -7.56 23.73 -9.77
N LYS A 81 -8.00 23.78 -8.51
CA LYS A 81 -8.28 25.01 -7.77
C LYS A 81 -7.63 24.92 -6.40
N MET A 82 -6.95 25.99 -5.98
CA MET A 82 -6.39 26.07 -4.63
C MET A 82 -7.50 25.99 -3.58
N PRO A 83 -7.39 25.08 -2.59
CA PRO A 83 -8.29 25.04 -1.45
C PRO A 83 -8.23 26.36 -0.67
N SER A 84 -9.38 26.82 -0.19
CA SER A 84 -9.45 27.83 0.86
C SER A 84 -8.84 27.32 2.16
N LEU A 85 -8.51 28.23 3.07
CA LEU A 85 -7.98 27.86 4.39
C LEU A 85 -8.97 26.94 5.14
N LEU A 86 -10.27 27.19 5.02
CA LEU A 86 -11.30 26.38 5.66
C LEU A 86 -11.34 24.96 5.07
N GLU A 87 -11.34 24.81 3.74
CA GLU A 87 -11.32 23.49 3.10
C GLU A 87 -10.03 22.71 3.45
N TYR A 88 -8.89 23.41 3.48
CA TYR A 88 -7.62 22.81 3.86
C TYR A 88 -7.60 22.31 5.31
N LEU A 89 -8.07 23.12 6.27
CA LEU A 89 -8.14 22.74 7.67
C LEU A 89 -9.20 21.65 7.90
N SER A 90 -10.34 21.73 7.23
CA SER A 90 -11.40 20.71 7.24
C SER A 90 -10.85 19.37 6.76
N TYR A 91 -10.18 19.34 5.60
CA TYR A 91 -9.55 18.14 5.08
C TYR A 91 -8.53 17.57 6.05
N ASN A 92 -7.58 18.36 6.56
CA ASN A 92 -6.50 17.87 7.42
C ASN A 92 -6.99 17.44 8.81
N CYS A 93 -7.91 18.18 9.42
CA CYS A 93 -8.40 17.96 10.79
C CYS A 93 -9.69 17.14 10.87
N ASN A 94 -10.15 16.55 9.76
CA ASN A 94 -11.33 15.68 9.74
C ASN A 94 -11.24 14.56 10.80
N PHE A 95 -12.21 14.55 11.72
CA PHE A 95 -12.26 13.65 12.87
C PHE A 95 -12.32 12.16 12.49
N MET A 96 -12.86 11.82 11.32
CA MET A 96 -13.03 10.42 10.89
C MET A 96 -11.69 9.68 10.69
N GLY A 97 -10.59 10.41 10.49
CA GLY A 97 -9.29 9.81 10.17
C GLY A 97 -8.09 10.48 10.81
N ILE A 98 -8.29 11.40 11.76
CA ILE A 98 -7.20 12.21 12.33
C ILE A 98 -6.18 11.37 13.14
N LEU A 99 -6.62 10.27 13.76
CA LEU A 99 -5.76 9.47 14.65
C LEU A 99 -4.96 8.41 13.90
N ALA A 100 -5.63 7.55 13.14
CA ALA A 100 -5.00 6.36 12.53
C ALA A 100 -5.32 6.20 11.03
N GLY A 101 -5.80 7.26 10.37
CA GLY A 101 -6.34 7.20 9.02
C GLY A 101 -7.72 6.52 9.00
N PRO A 102 -8.11 5.89 7.87
CA PRO A 102 -7.43 5.87 6.57
C PRO A 102 -7.28 7.27 5.97
N THR A 103 -6.19 7.50 5.23
CA THR A 103 -6.04 8.71 4.43
C THR A 103 -6.88 8.62 3.15
N CYS A 104 -7.43 9.74 2.69
CA CYS A 104 -8.20 9.82 1.45
C CYS A 104 -7.63 10.90 0.52
N SER A 105 -8.04 10.88 -0.75
CA SER A 105 -7.72 12.00 -1.66
C SER A 105 -8.52 13.24 -1.28
N TYR A 106 -8.00 14.43 -1.60
CA TYR A 106 -8.72 15.68 -1.37
C TYR A 106 -10.02 15.75 -2.20
N ASN A 107 -9.97 15.31 -3.45
CA ASN A 107 -11.13 15.29 -4.34
C ASN A 107 -12.26 14.38 -3.80
N ASP A 108 -11.92 13.19 -3.27
CA ASP A 108 -12.90 12.32 -2.62
C ASP A 108 -13.50 12.97 -1.38
N TYR A 109 -12.67 13.62 -0.55
CA TYR A 109 -13.12 14.29 0.67
C TYR A 109 -14.09 15.43 0.37
N VAL A 110 -13.75 16.31 -0.57
CA VAL A 110 -14.59 17.45 -0.95
C VAL A 110 -15.89 16.98 -1.59
N ALA A 111 -15.83 15.96 -2.47
CA ALA A 111 -17.04 15.36 -3.03
C ALA A 111 -17.94 14.73 -1.95
N PHE A 112 -17.38 14.24 -0.85
CA PHE A 112 -18.16 13.74 0.29
C PHE A 112 -18.82 14.87 1.08
N ILE A 113 -18.06 15.90 1.44
CA ILE A 113 -18.59 17.05 2.18
C ILE A 113 -19.68 17.79 1.40
N GLU A 114 -19.54 17.89 0.08
CA GLU A 114 -20.52 18.56 -0.79
C GLU A 114 -21.65 17.64 -1.27
N GLY A 115 -21.69 16.38 -0.82
CA GLY A 115 -22.76 15.43 -1.14
C GLY A 115 -22.73 14.87 -2.57
N ARG A 116 -21.68 15.14 -3.36
CA ARG A 116 -21.51 14.63 -4.74
C ARG A 116 -21.07 13.17 -4.83
N CYS A 117 -20.80 12.51 -3.70
CA CYS A 117 -20.35 11.11 -3.67
C CYS A 117 -21.32 10.09 -4.30
N TYR A 118 -22.59 10.48 -4.49
CA TYR A 118 -23.65 9.67 -5.09
C TYR A 118 -23.94 10.01 -6.55
N GLU A 119 -23.22 10.96 -7.16
CA GLU A 119 -23.39 11.22 -8.58
C GLU A 119 -22.94 9.97 -9.37
N PRO A 120 -23.85 9.33 -10.13
CA PRO A 120 -23.51 8.15 -10.88
C PRO A 120 -22.42 8.52 -11.88
N LYS A 121 -21.29 7.80 -11.83
CA LYS A 121 -20.28 7.83 -12.88
C LYS A 121 -21.03 7.57 -14.20
N HIS A 122 -21.05 8.57 -15.07
CA HIS A 122 -21.80 8.57 -16.31
C HIS A 122 -21.71 7.23 -17.05
N LEU A 123 -22.89 6.67 -17.28
CA LEU A 123 -23.30 5.88 -18.42
C LEU A 123 -22.42 6.08 -19.67
N GLU A 124 -21.54 5.12 -19.93
CA GLU A 124 -21.13 4.74 -21.29
C GLU A 124 -21.43 3.25 -21.48
N SER A 125 -22.71 2.93 -21.60
CA SER A 125 -23.17 1.68 -22.21
C SER A 125 -24.56 1.92 -22.78
N ASN A 126 -24.60 2.24 -24.07
CA ASN A 126 -25.71 2.05 -24.98
C ASN A 126 -27.11 2.44 -24.45
N GLY A 127 -27.47 3.72 -24.62
CA GLY A 127 -28.72 4.14 -25.29
C GLY A 127 -30.04 3.43 -24.96
N LYS A 128 -30.22 2.90 -23.75
CA LYS A 128 -31.51 2.46 -23.23
C LYS A 128 -31.69 3.02 -21.83
N GLU A 129 -32.35 4.17 -21.76
CA GLU A 129 -32.97 4.69 -20.56
C GLU A 129 -34.06 3.69 -20.10
N ASN A 130 -33.64 2.65 -19.38
CA ASN A 130 -34.57 1.82 -18.65
C ASN A 130 -34.68 2.35 -17.23
N GLY A 131 -35.68 3.22 -17.03
CA GLY A 131 -36.42 3.38 -15.78
C GLY A 131 -35.62 3.86 -14.58
N MET A 132 -35.95 5.07 -14.11
CA MET A 132 -35.63 5.59 -12.79
C MET A 132 -35.95 4.56 -11.68
N LEU A 133 -34.99 3.70 -11.33
CA LEU A 133 -34.91 3.24 -9.94
C LEU A 133 -34.37 4.45 -9.17
N LYS A 134 -35.23 5.08 -8.37
CA LYS A 134 -34.79 5.86 -7.20
C LYS A 134 -33.87 4.93 -6.41
N GLN A 135 -32.56 5.00 -6.66
CA GLN A 135 -31.59 4.21 -5.91
C GLN A 135 -31.62 4.77 -4.50
N SER A 136 -32.27 4.03 -3.59
CA SER A 136 -32.29 4.32 -2.16
C SER A 136 -30.87 4.54 -1.69
N ASP A 137 -30.67 5.58 -0.87
CA ASP A 137 -29.40 5.80 -0.19
C ASP A 137 -28.96 4.49 0.47
N PRO A 138 -27.79 3.94 0.09
CA PRO A 138 -27.36 2.64 0.56
C PRO A 138 -27.11 2.73 2.07
N SER A 139 -27.62 1.76 2.82
CA SER A 139 -27.41 1.71 4.27
C SER A 139 -26.03 1.10 4.58
N PRO A 140 -25.16 1.78 5.36
CA PRO A 140 -23.87 1.23 5.77
C PRO A 140 -23.97 0.22 6.93
N LYS A 141 -25.16 0.03 7.51
CA LYS A 141 -25.33 -0.72 8.78
C LYS A 141 -24.72 -2.11 8.74
N ARG A 142 -24.96 -2.87 7.66
CA ARG A 142 -24.46 -4.24 7.51
C ARG A 142 -22.93 -4.27 7.52
N ASP A 143 -22.30 -3.45 6.68
CA ASP A 143 -20.84 -3.37 6.56
C ASP A 143 -20.19 -2.86 7.85
N VAL A 144 -20.80 -1.88 8.52
CA VAL A 144 -20.32 -1.38 9.80
C VAL A 144 -20.37 -2.47 10.86
N ILE A 145 -21.49 -3.21 10.99
CA ILE A 145 -21.61 -4.33 11.94
C ILE A 145 -20.56 -5.40 11.65
N GLN A 146 -20.38 -5.77 10.38
CA GLN A 146 -19.36 -6.76 9.98
C GLN A 146 -17.93 -6.29 10.34
N LYS A 147 -17.60 -5.02 10.10
CA LYS A 147 -16.30 -4.45 10.45
C LYS A 147 -16.10 -4.40 11.97
N VAL A 148 -17.12 -4.01 12.74
CA VAL A 148 -17.06 -4.02 14.22
C VAL A 148 -16.88 -5.44 14.76
N CYS A 149 -17.56 -6.45 14.21
CA CYS A 149 -17.34 -7.85 14.57
C CYS A 149 -15.91 -8.30 14.25
N THR A 150 -15.38 -7.90 13.09
CA THR A 150 -13.99 -8.17 12.70
C THR A 150 -13.00 -7.52 13.66
N CYS A 151 -13.28 -6.30 14.14
CA CYS A 151 -12.49 -5.62 15.17
C CYS A 151 -12.49 -6.40 16.49
N ALA A 152 -13.66 -6.81 16.97
CA ALA A 152 -13.80 -7.58 18.21
C ALA A 152 -13.02 -8.90 18.14
N LEU A 153 -13.17 -9.65 17.02
CA LEU A 153 -12.43 -10.88 16.79
C LEU A 153 -10.92 -10.64 16.73
N SER A 154 -10.47 -9.63 16.00
CA SER A 154 -9.04 -9.30 15.86
C SER A 154 -8.41 -8.91 17.19
N LEU A 155 -9.11 -8.11 17.99
CA LEU A 155 -8.65 -7.72 19.32
C LEU A 155 -8.59 -8.92 20.28
N MET A 156 -9.62 -9.77 20.27
CA MET A 156 -9.64 -10.99 21.08
C MET A 156 -8.49 -11.93 20.73
N VAL A 157 -8.27 -12.20 19.44
CA VAL A 157 -7.16 -13.04 18.95
C VAL A 157 -5.82 -12.46 19.38
N TYR A 158 -5.63 -11.13 19.25
CA TYR A 158 -4.41 -10.47 19.71
C TYR A 158 -4.18 -10.67 21.21
N LEU A 159 -5.17 -10.31 22.04
CA LEU A 159 -5.03 -10.35 23.50
C LEU A 159 -4.81 -11.77 24.03
N LEU A 160 -5.43 -12.79 23.43
CA LEU A 160 -5.30 -14.18 23.87
C LEU A 160 -4.02 -14.85 23.35
N ILE A 161 -3.72 -14.73 22.05
CA ILE A 161 -2.65 -15.50 21.42
C ILE A 161 -1.28 -14.82 21.60
N TYR A 162 -1.20 -13.49 21.55
CA TYR A 162 0.07 -12.79 21.68
C TYR A 162 0.70 -12.99 23.07
N ALA A 163 -0.12 -13.10 24.13
CA ALA A 163 0.36 -13.42 25.48
C ALA A 163 1.08 -14.78 25.56
N ALA A 164 0.66 -15.77 24.75
CA ALA A 164 1.29 -17.08 24.70
C ALA A 164 2.53 -17.12 23.79
N CYS A 165 2.58 -16.29 22.75
CA CYS A 165 3.63 -16.31 21.71
C CYS A 165 4.24 -14.92 21.47
N PRO A 166 4.93 -14.32 22.47
CA PRO A 166 5.59 -13.03 22.29
C PRO A 166 6.71 -13.10 21.25
N THR A 167 6.77 -12.11 20.36
CA THR A 167 7.74 -12.08 19.25
C THR A 167 9.18 -12.02 19.74
N GLU A 168 9.43 -11.46 20.91
CA GLU A 168 10.75 -11.31 21.54
C GLU A 168 11.41 -12.67 21.82
N ARG A 169 10.64 -13.74 21.97
CA ARG A 169 11.17 -15.09 22.21
C ARG A 169 11.90 -15.66 20.99
N VAL A 170 11.71 -15.10 19.79
CA VAL A 170 12.44 -15.55 18.57
C VAL A 170 13.96 -15.29 18.66
N ILE A 171 14.39 -14.42 19.58
CA ILE A 171 15.81 -14.09 19.82
C ILE A 171 16.28 -14.50 21.22
N ASP A 172 15.46 -15.24 21.96
CA ASP A 172 15.83 -15.76 23.28
C ASP A 172 16.86 -16.90 23.13
N ASP A 173 17.98 -16.80 23.85
CA ASP A 173 19.09 -17.75 23.70
C ASP A 173 18.69 -19.16 24.14
N THR A 174 17.91 -19.26 25.22
CA THR A 174 17.43 -20.55 25.73
C THR A 174 16.50 -21.22 24.73
N PHE A 175 15.58 -20.47 24.14
CA PHE A 175 14.67 -20.95 23.11
C PHE A 175 15.43 -21.42 21.86
N MET A 176 16.36 -20.61 21.35
CA MET A 176 17.14 -20.96 20.16
C MET A 176 18.04 -22.18 20.39
N ALA A 177 18.67 -22.32 21.56
CA ALA A 177 19.53 -23.44 21.88
C ALA A 177 18.77 -24.75 22.12
N SER A 178 17.57 -24.65 22.73
CA SER A 178 16.81 -25.84 23.16
C SER A 178 15.86 -26.38 22.08
N ASN A 179 15.59 -25.62 21.01
CA ASN A 179 14.62 -26.00 20.00
C ASN A 179 15.26 -26.14 18.61
N PRO A 180 14.93 -27.21 17.87
CA PRO A 180 15.42 -27.38 16.52
C PRO A 180 14.87 -26.30 15.57
N PHE A 181 15.59 -26.06 14.47
CA PHE A 181 15.30 -24.94 13.56
C PHE A 181 13.85 -24.91 13.03
N TYR A 182 13.24 -26.07 12.75
CA TYR A 182 11.85 -26.12 12.27
C TYR A 182 10.83 -25.65 13.32
N ILE A 183 11.10 -25.84 14.62
CA ILE A 183 10.26 -25.29 15.70
C ILE A 183 10.44 -23.78 15.78
N GLN A 184 11.65 -23.27 15.58
CA GLN A 184 11.90 -21.82 15.53
C GLN A 184 11.18 -21.17 14.35
N VAL A 185 11.14 -21.84 13.18
CA VAL A 185 10.38 -21.40 12.00
C VAL A 185 8.88 -21.36 12.29
N LEU A 186 8.34 -22.43 12.87
CA LEU A 186 6.93 -22.50 13.24
C LEU A 186 6.56 -21.42 14.27
N TYR A 187 7.40 -21.23 15.29
CA TYR A 187 7.21 -20.21 16.31
C TYR A 187 7.27 -18.79 15.73
N LEU A 188 8.20 -18.52 14.81
CA LEU A 188 8.25 -17.25 14.09
C LEU A 188 6.94 -16.98 13.35
N TYR A 189 6.42 -17.98 12.62
CA TYR A 189 5.16 -17.81 11.90
C TYR A 189 3.99 -17.54 12.84
N ILE A 190 3.84 -18.34 13.91
CA ILE A 190 2.74 -18.21 14.89
C ILE A 190 2.83 -16.87 15.63
N SER A 191 4.01 -16.47 16.11
CA SER A 191 4.19 -15.20 16.84
C SER A 191 3.88 -13.99 15.96
N MET A 192 4.31 -14.00 14.70
CA MET A 192 4.01 -12.91 13.75
C MET A 192 2.53 -12.91 13.33
N LEU A 193 1.91 -14.08 13.18
CA LEU A 193 0.47 -14.21 12.97
C LEU A 193 -0.31 -13.66 14.18
N ALA A 194 0.14 -13.93 15.40
CA ALA A 194 -0.48 -13.43 16.64
C ALA A 194 -0.33 -11.92 16.81
N LEU A 195 0.74 -11.32 16.28
CA LEU A 195 1.00 -9.88 16.37
C LEU A 195 0.16 -9.06 15.40
N ARG A 196 -0.12 -9.55 14.19
CA ARG A 196 -0.84 -8.82 13.12
C ARG A 196 -2.24 -8.31 13.49
N PRO A 197 -3.09 -9.06 14.23
CA PRO A 197 -4.47 -8.66 14.54
C PRO A 197 -4.61 -7.31 15.24
N LYS A 198 -3.60 -6.80 15.95
CA LYS A 198 -3.64 -5.43 16.51
C LYS A 198 -3.80 -4.37 15.43
N TYR A 199 -3.17 -4.55 14.27
CA TYR A 199 -3.31 -3.66 13.12
C TYR A 199 -4.66 -3.86 12.43
N TYR A 200 -5.15 -5.10 12.37
CA TYR A 200 -6.48 -5.42 11.85
C TYR A 200 -7.57 -4.72 12.64
N PHE A 201 -7.45 -4.73 13.96
CA PHE A 201 -8.34 -3.99 14.85
C PHE A 201 -8.36 -2.49 14.53
N VAL A 202 -7.20 -1.80 14.65
CA VAL A 202 -7.15 -0.34 14.52
C VAL A 202 -7.61 0.15 13.15
N TRP A 203 -7.12 -0.48 12.07
CA TRP A 203 -7.45 -0.01 10.71
C TRP A 203 -8.84 -0.42 10.24
N THR A 204 -9.38 -1.56 10.71
CA THR A 204 -10.78 -1.92 10.41
C THR A 204 -11.74 -1.04 11.20
N LEU A 205 -11.40 -0.64 12.43
CA LEU A 205 -12.19 0.29 13.22
C LEU A 205 -12.26 1.66 12.56
N ALA A 206 -11.12 2.16 12.09
CA ALA A 206 -11.04 3.41 11.35
C ALA A 206 -11.90 3.37 10.07
N ASP A 207 -11.86 2.26 9.34
CA ASP A 207 -12.70 2.03 8.17
C ASP A 207 -14.20 1.97 8.53
N ALA A 208 -14.56 1.33 9.65
CA ALA A 208 -15.93 1.29 10.16
C ALA A 208 -16.47 2.70 10.50
N ILE A 209 -15.66 3.57 11.11
CA ILE A 209 -16.03 4.97 11.41
C ILE A 209 -16.35 5.74 10.13
N ASN A 210 -15.51 5.60 9.11
CA ASN A 210 -15.72 6.27 7.82
C ASN A 210 -16.96 5.75 7.10
N ASN A 211 -17.23 4.45 7.17
CA ASN A 211 -18.47 3.86 6.67
C ASN A 211 -19.70 4.34 7.41
N ALA A 212 -19.64 4.44 8.74
CA ALA A 212 -20.75 4.91 9.57
C ALA A 212 -21.12 6.37 9.24
N ALA A 213 -20.14 7.18 8.87
CA ALA A 213 -20.33 8.54 8.39
C ALA A 213 -20.79 8.63 6.92
N GLY A 214 -20.84 7.52 6.17
CA GLY A 214 -21.25 7.48 4.77
C GLY A 214 -20.11 7.68 3.74
N PHE A 215 -18.86 7.88 4.18
CA PHE A 215 -17.75 8.21 3.27
C PHE A 215 -17.17 6.99 2.51
N GLY A 216 -17.43 5.77 3.00
CA GLY A 216 -16.85 4.55 2.43
C GLY A 216 -17.51 3.99 1.17
N PHE A 217 -18.61 4.59 0.69
CA PHE A 217 -19.40 4.05 -0.42
C PHE A 217 -18.66 4.13 -1.77
N ASN A 218 -18.64 3.02 -2.51
CA ASN A 218 -17.89 2.85 -3.76
C ASN A 218 -18.73 2.19 -4.87
N GLY A 219 -20.02 2.52 -4.94
CA GLY A 219 -20.95 1.95 -5.92
C GLY A 219 -21.49 0.59 -5.49
N TYR A 220 -21.89 -0.22 -6.46
CA TYR A 220 -22.53 -1.52 -6.24
C TYR A 220 -21.69 -2.65 -6.84
N ASN A 221 -21.75 -3.82 -6.21
CA ASN A 221 -21.19 -5.06 -6.75
C ASN A 221 -22.06 -5.57 -7.92
N THR A 222 -21.58 -6.60 -8.63
CA THR A 222 -22.31 -7.25 -9.74
C THR A 222 -23.64 -7.87 -9.31
N ASP A 223 -23.77 -8.20 -8.03
CA ASP A 223 -25.00 -8.74 -7.42
C ASP A 223 -25.96 -7.64 -6.92
N GLY A 224 -25.63 -6.36 -7.14
CA GLY A 224 -26.43 -5.22 -6.70
C GLY A 224 -26.24 -4.83 -5.23
N THR A 225 -25.35 -5.48 -4.48
CA THR A 225 -25.07 -5.10 -3.08
C THR A 225 -24.19 -3.84 -3.01
N PRO A 226 -24.44 -2.91 -2.06
CA PRO A 226 -23.63 -1.71 -1.92
C PRO A 226 -22.22 -2.06 -1.47
N LYS A 227 -21.23 -1.40 -2.07
CA LYS A 227 -19.81 -1.65 -1.84
C LYS A 227 -19.24 -0.57 -0.93
N TRP A 228 -18.74 -0.95 0.24
CA TRP A 228 -18.22 -0.02 1.24
C TRP A 228 -16.70 -0.16 1.46
N ASP A 229 -15.94 -0.04 0.37
CA ASP A 229 -14.48 -0.23 0.33
C ASP A 229 -13.70 0.94 -0.30
N ARG A 230 -14.31 2.14 -0.43
CA ARG A 230 -13.65 3.31 -1.07
C ARG A 230 -12.33 3.64 -0.40
N ILE A 231 -12.34 3.66 0.94
CA ILE A 231 -11.19 4.02 1.78
C ILE A 231 -10.91 2.94 2.82
N SER A 232 -10.64 1.72 2.35
CA SER A 232 -10.14 0.64 3.21
C SER A 232 -8.62 0.63 3.25
N ASN A 233 -8.06 0.37 4.44
CA ASN A 233 -6.62 0.18 4.65
C ASN A 233 -6.19 -1.29 4.62
N LEU A 234 -7.13 -2.22 4.71
CA LEU A 234 -6.84 -3.65 4.84
C LEU A 234 -7.78 -4.49 3.99
N ARG A 235 -7.23 -5.60 3.48
CA ARG A 235 -8.00 -6.73 2.94
C ARG A 235 -7.45 -8.02 3.55
N ILE A 236 -7.95 -8.38 4.73
CA ILE A 236 -7.37 -9.42 5.61
C ILE A 236 -7.18 -10.75 4.88
N LEU A 237 -8.18 -11.24 4.15
CA LEU A 237 -8.06 -12.52 3.43
C LEU A 237 -6.96 -12.49 2.36
N ASN A 238 -6.82 -11.38 1.64
CA ASN A 238 -5.75 -11.24 0.64
C ASN A 238 -4.36 -11.15 1.28
N ILE A 239 -4.27 -10.72 2.54
CA ILE A 239 -3.03 -10.68 3.31
C ILE A 239 -2.67 -12.09 3.79
N GLU A 240 -3.61 -12.78 4.44
CA GLU A 240 -3.37 -14.11 5.01
C GLU A 240 -3.14 -15.18 3.93
N PHE A 241 -3.77 -15.03 2.76
CA PHE A 241 -3.63 -15.95 1.63
C PHE A 241 -2.75 -15.38 0.50
N ALA A 242 -1.89 -14.40 0.77
CA ALA A 242 -1.01 -13.81 -0.24
C ALA A 242 -0.03 -14.84 -0.82
N THR A 243 -0.07 -15.05 -2.14
CA THR A 243 0.87 -15.92 -2.89
C THR A 243 2.06 -15.17 -3.49
N SER A 244 2.21 -13.89 -3.13
CA SER A 244 3.39 -13.10 -3.49
C SER A 244 3.58 -11.93 -2.54
N PHE A 245 4.85 -11.54 -2.34
CA PHE A 245 5.20 -10.38 -1.51
C PHE A 245 4.48 -9.10 -1.94
N LYS A 246 4.33 -8.90 -3.26
CA LYS A 246 3.57 -7.78 -3.81
C LYS A 246 2.08 -7.83 -3.42
N MET A 247 1.44 -9.00 -3.51
CA MET A 247 0.03 -9.15 -3.14
C MET A 247 -0.18 -8.79 -1.67
N PHE A 248 0.73 -9.19 -0.77
CA PHE A 248 0.64 -8.79 0.62
C PHE A 248 0.72 -7.27 0.80
N LEU A 249 1.76 -6.63 0.23
CA LEU A 249 1.96 -5.18 0.35
C LEU A 249 0.83 -4.36 -0.26
N ASP A 250 0.22 -4.83 -1.36
CA ASP A 250 -0.90 -4.14 -2.01
C ASP A 250 -2.19 -4.19 -1.17
N ASN A 251 -2.27 -5.07 -0.17
CA ASN A 251 -3.45 -5.25 0.68
C ASN A 251 -3.22 -4.83 2.14
N TRP A 252 -1.98 -4.50 2.52
CA TRP A 252 -1.57 -4.03 3.84
C TRP A 252 -1.37 -2.51 3.85
N ASN A 253 -2.08 -1.79 4.71
CA ASN A 253 -2.03 -0.33 4.82
C ASN A 253 -2.17 0.35 3.44
N ILE A 254 -3.26 0.01 2.75
CA ILE A 254 -3.47 0.31 1.32
C ILE A 254 -3.32 1.80 1.03
N GLN A 255 -3.89 2.68 1.85
CA GLN A 255 -3.85 4.13 1.58
C GLN A 255 -2.43 4.70 1.73
N THR A 256 -1.65 4.19 2.68
CA THR A 256 -0.21 4.51 2.80
C THR A 256 0.57 4.02 1.59
N ALA A 257 0.31 2.81 1.11
CA ALA A 257 0.95 2.28 -0.09
C ALA A 257 0.62 3.12 -1.34
N LEU A 258 -0.63 3.59 -1.46
CA LEU A 258 -1.07 4.50 -2.52
C LEU A 258 -0.39 5.87 -2.40
N TRP A 259 -0.28 6.43 -1.20
CA TRP A 259 0.48 7.66 -0.95
C TRP A 259 1.95 7.51 -1.40
N LEU A 260 2.65 6.50 -0.89
CA LEU A 260 4.04 6.18 -1.27
C LEU A 260 4.21 6.02 -2.78
N LYS A 261 3.25 5.36 -3.43
CA LYS A 261 3.24 5.20 -4.89
C LYS A 261 3.17 6.54 -5.59
N ARG A 262 2.24 7.41 -5.17
CA ARG A 262 2.02 8.73 -5.74
C ARG A 262 3.23 9.62 -5.50
N VAL A 263 3.58 9.88 -4.24
CA VAL A 263 4.61 10.88 -3.85
C VAL A 263 6.04 10.48 -4.20
N CYS A 264 6.33 9.18 -4.29
CA CYS A 264 7.68 8.69 -4.51
C CYS A 264 7.81 7.76 -5.71
N TYR A 265 7.13 6.60 -5.70
CA TYR A 265 7.40 5.55 -6.71
C TYR A 265 7.22 6.03 -8.15
N GLU A 266 6.15 6.77 -8.42
CA GLU A 266 5.82 7.25 -9.77
C GLU A 266 6.64 8.47 -10.19
N ARG A 267 7.30 9.13 -9.24
CA ARG A 267 8.05 10.37 -9.42
C ARG A 267 9.57 10.15 -9.38
N CYS A 268 10.02 9.01 -8.89
CA CYS A 268 11.44 8.66 -8.82
C CYS A 268 11.95 8.04 -10.14
N PRO A 269 12.93 8.68 -10.82
CA PRO A 269 13.48 8.14 -12.06
C PRO A 269 14.46 6.98 -11.82
N TYR A 270 15.12 6.93 -10.67
CA TYR A 270 16.19 5.97 -10.35
C TYR A 270 15.77 5.00 -9.25
N ASN A 271 15.61 3.72 -9.60
CA ASN A 271 15.25 2.64 -8.69
C ASN A 271 14.04 3.00 -7.76
N PRO A 272 12.84 3.16 -8.34
CA PRO A 272 11.66 3.63 -7.61
C PRO A 272 11.25 2.71 -6.45
N THR A 273 11.55 1.40 -6.55
CA THR A 273 11.35 0.46 -5.44
C THR A 273 12.20 0.85 -4.23
N ALA A 274 13.52 1.04 -4.40
CA ALA A 274 14.38 1.40 -3.27
C ALA A 274 13.98 2.74 -2.64
N ALA A 275 13.73 3.76 -3.46
CA ALA A 275 13.30 5.06 -2.98
C ALA A 275 12.00 4.97 -2.15
N THR A 276 11.01 4.19 -2.60
CA THR A 276 9.76 3.99 -1.86
C THR A 276 9.95 3.30 -0.52
N PHE A 277 10.77 2.24 -0.45
CA PHE A 277 11.03 1.54 0.81
C PHE A 277 11.80 2.43 1.79
N LEU A 278 12.79 3.20 1.32
CA LEU A 278 13.52 4.13 2.17
C LEU A 278 12.65 5.28 2.68
N LEU A 279 11.78 5.84 1.82
CA LEU A 279 10.79 6.81 2.26
C LEU A 279 9.85 6.22 3.32
N SER A 280 9.44 4.96 3.14
CA SER A 280 8.63 4.27 4.13
C SER A 280 9.36 4.12 5.47
N ALA A 281 10.67 3.81 5.47
CA ALA A 281 11.47 3.76 6.69
C ALA A 281 11.49 5.11 7.43
N ILE A 282 11.78 6.19 6.71
CA ILE A 282 11.80 7.55 7.26
C ILE A 282 10.42 7.91 7.84
N TRP A 283 9.34 7.58 7.13
CA TRP A 283 7.99 7.86 7.60
C TRP A 283 7.62 7.10 8.88
N HIS A 284 8.09 5.86 9.06
CA HIS A 284 7.85 5.08 10.28
C HIS A 284 8.65 5.58 11.49
N GLY A 285 9.89 6.06 11.28
CA GLY A 285 10.61 6.84 12.29
C GLY A 285 12.08 6.51 12.47
N ALA A 286 12.62 6.89 13.63
CA ALA A 286 14.05 6.86 13.92
C ALA A 286 14.57 5.49 14.38
N TYR A 287 13.70 4.54 14.73
CA TYR A 287 14.12 3.22 15.20
C TYR A 287 14.88 2.45 14.11
N PRO A 288 16.12 1.98 14.38
CA PRO A 288 16.93 1.29 13.38
C PRO A 288 16.27 0.03 12.78
N GLY A 289 15.43 -0.66 13.55
CA GLY A 289 14.67 -1.82 13.08
C GLY A 289 13.77 -1.55 11.88
N TYR A 290 13.26 -0.32 11.73
CA TYR A 290 12.51 0.08 10.54
C TYR A 290 13.40 0.05 9.31
N TYR A 291 14.57 0.67 9.37
CA TYR A 291 15.51 0.71 8.24
C TYR A 291 15.94 -0.68 7.80
N LEU A 292 16.27 -1.57 8.74
CA LEU A 292 16.58 -2.97 8.45
C LEU A 292 15.42 -3.65 7.71
N THR A 293 14.19 -3.51 8.22
CA THR A 293 12.99 -4.09 7.59
C THR A 293 12.79 -3.61 6.16
N PHE A 294 12.85 -2.30 5.93
CA PHE A 294 12.56 -1.75 4.61
C PHE A 294 13.69 -2.04 3.61
N VAL A 295 14.96 -2.06 4.05
CA VAL A 295 16.08 -2.48 3.20
C VAL A 295 15.95 -3.95 2.81
N THR A 296 15.63 -4.83 3.75
CA THR A 296 15.32 -6.25 3.48
C THR A 296 14.16 -6.37 2.49
N GLY A 297 13.10 -5.55 2.68
CA GLY A 297 11.94 -5.48 1.79
C GLY A 297 12.29 -5.14 0.34
N ILE A 298 13.33 -4.33 0.08
CA ILE A 298 13.82 -4.04 -1.28
C ILE A 298 14.31 -5.31 -1.96
N VAL A 299 15.17 -6.06 -1.28
CA VAL A 299 15.80 -7.28 -1.82
C VAL A 299 14.74 -8.36 -2.04
N VAL A 300 13.89 -8.59 -1.04
CA VAL A 300 12.78 -9.57 -1.11
C VAL A 300 11.79 -9.21 -2.22
N THR A 301 11.43 -7.93 -2.39
CA THR A 301 10.54 -7.48 -3.47
C THR A 301 11.12 -7.76 -4.86
N LYS A 302 12.43 -7.52 -5.04
CA LYS A 302 13.10 -7.79 -6.32
C LYS A 302 13.16 -9.29 -6.60
N ALA A 303 13.52 -10.10 -5.61
CA ALA A 303 13.56 -11.56 -5.75
C ALA A 303 12.18 -12.15 -6.05
N ALA A 304 11.15 -11.75 -5.28
CA ALA A 304 9.78 -12.20 -5.49
C ALA A 304 9.25 -11.84 -6.89
N ARG A 305 9.62 -10.67 -7.42
CA ARG A 305 9.30 -10.28 -8.80
C ARG A 305 10.01 -11.17 -9.82
N ALA A 306 11.28 -11.49 -9.61
CA ALA A 306 12.06 -12.33 -10.50
C ALA A 306 11.49 -13.75 -10.57
N VAL A 307 11.16 -14.35 -9.42
CA VAL A 307 10.49 -15.66 -9.35
C VAL A 307 9.13 -15.62 -10.03
N ARG A 308 8.28 -14.63 -9.71
CA ARG A 308 6.94 -14.53 -10.30
C ARG A 308 6.98 -14.38 -11.83
N HIS A 309 8.00 -13.69 -12.36
CA HIS A 309 8.16 -13.49 -13.80
C HIS A 309 8.59 -14.76 -14.53
N ASN A 310 9.58 -15.48 -13.98
CA ASN A 310 10.23 -16.60 -14.65
C ASN A 310 9.59 -17.96 -14.32
N VAL A 311 9.08 -18.16 -13.10
CA VAL A 311 8.65 -19.49 -12.63
C VAL A 311 7.17 -19.71 -12.86
N ARG A 312 6.30 -18.71 -12.59
CA ARG A 312 4.84 -18.89 -12.56
C ARG A 312 4.25 -19.56 -13.79
N GLN A 313 4.71 -19.20 -14.99
CA GLN A 313 4.12 -19.65 -16.25
C GLN A 313 4.16 -21.19 -16.39
N HIS A 314 5.19 -21.83 -15.86
CA HIS A 314 5.37 -23.29 -15.89
C HIS A 314 4.32 -24.05 -15.05
N PHE A 315 3.61 -23.36 -14.14
CA PHE A 315 2.63 -23.98 -13.25
C PHE A 315 1.18 -23.65 -13.62
N LEU A 316 0.95 -22.95 -14.73
CA LEU A 316 -0.40 -22.59 -15.19
C LEU A 316 -1.04 -23.63 -16.12
N GLY A 317 -0.32 -24.70 -16.47
CA GLY A 317 -0.79 -25.71 -17.42
C GLY A 317 -1.90 -26.63 -16.89
N SER A 318 -2.06 -26.77 -15.58
CA SER A 318 -3.16 -27.54 -14.97
C SER A 318 -3.61 -26.97 -13.63
N ALA A 319 -4.84 -27.26 -13.22
CA ALA A 319 -5.39 -26.82 -11.94
C ALA A 319 -4.59 -27.36 -10.74
N ALA A 320 -4.13 -28.62 -10.82
CA ALA A 320 -3.32 -29.24 -9.78
C ALA A 320 -1.93 -28.59 -9.66
N LEU A 321 -1.24 -28.35 -10.78
CA LEU A 321 0.06 -27.66 -10.78
C LEU A 321 -0.07 -26.23 -10.25
N LYS A 322 -1.15 -25.54 -10.62
CA LYS A 322 -1.44 -24.20 -10.10
C LYS A 322 -1.67 -24.23 -8.59
N LEU A 323 -2.42 -25.21 -8.08
CA LEU A 323 -2.67 -25.36 -6.64
C LEU A 323 -1.35 -25.61 -5.88
N ILE A 324 -0.50 -26.50 -6.37
CA ILE A 324 0.83 -26.75 -5.79
C ILE A 324 1.64 -25.47 -5.74
N TYR A 325 1.70 -24.73 -6.86
CA TYR A 325 2.39 -23.44 -6.92
C TYR A 325 1.80 -22.42 -5.93
N ASP A 326 0.49 -22.31 -5.83
CA ASP A 326 -0.18 -21.37 -4.93
C ASP A 326 0.11 -21.71 -3.47
N VAL A 327 0.10 -22.99 -3.07
CA VAL A 327 0.44 -23.43 -1.70
C VAL A 327 1.90 -23.14 -1.36
N ILE A 328 2.84 -23.50 -2.25
CA ILE A 328 4.28 -23.28 -2.04
C ILE A 328 4.57 -21.78 -1.96
N THR A 329 4.02 -20.98 -2.88
CA THR A 329 4.28 -19.54 -2.91
C THR A 329 3.55 -18.79 -1.80
N TRP A 330 2.40 -19.27 -1.34
CA TRP A 330 1.76 -18.79 -0.12
C TRP A 330 2.68 -18.96 1.08
N PHE A 331 3.10 -20.19 1.37
CA PHE A 331 3.96 -20.48 2.52
C PHE A 331 5.28 -19.69 2.46
N SER A 332 5.93 -19.70 1.28
CA SER A 332 7.17 -18.95 1.06
C SER A 332 6.98 -17.43 1.24
N THR A 333 5.84 -16.89 0.79
CA THR A 333 5.51 -15.47 0.97
C THR A 333 5.32 -15.12 2.43
N GLN A 334 4.53 -15.91 3.17
CA GLN A 334 4.31 -15.66 4.61
C GLN A 334 5.63 -15.71 5.39
N MET A 335 6.47 -16.72 5.13
CA MET A 335 7.77 -16.81 5.79
C MET A 335 8.71 -15.64 5.44
N ALA A 336 8.76 -15.24 4.17
CA ALA A 336 9.55 -14.08 3.74
C ALA A 336 9.09 -12.78 4.42
N ILE A 337 7.78 -12.61 4.62
CA ILE A 337 7.22 -11.44 5.33
C ILE A 337 7.58 -11.49 6.81
N CYS A 338 7.36 -12.62 7.48
CA CYS A 338 7.72 -12.78 8.89
C CYS A 338 9.19 -12.42 9.11
N TYR A 339 10.10 -13.00 8.32
CA TYR A 339 11.53 -12.71 8.39
C TYR A 339 11.87 -11.24 8.11
N THR A 340 11.19 -10.62 7.13
CA THR A 340 11.41 -9.21 6.78
C THR A 340 10.99 -8.28 7.90
N VAL A 341 9.88 -8.58 8.59
CA VAL A 341 9.23 -7.68 9.56
C VAL A 341 9.78 -7.84 10.98
N VAL A 342 10.50 -8.92 11.33
CA VAL A 342 11.06 -9.09 12.68
C VAL A 342 11.82 -7.86 13.20
N PRO A 343 12.75 -7.22 12.45
CA PRO A 343 13.41 -6.00 12.93
C PRO A 343 12.44 -4.84 13.19
N PHE A 344 11.34 -4.74 12.44
CA PHE A 344 10.30 -3.72 12.64
C PHE A 344 9.67 -3.86 14.03
N VAL A 345 9.52 -5.10 14.51
CA VAL A 345 8.97 -5.40 15.83
C VAL A 345 10.00 -5.20 16.92
N LEU A 346 11.26 -5.61 16.67
CA LEU A 346 12.35 -5.52 17.65
C LEU A 346 12.91 -4.10 17.83
N LEU A 347 12.69 -3.21 16.87
CA LEU A 347 13.07 -1.78 16.85
C LEU A 347 14.59 -1.47 16.89
N ALA A 348 15.42 -2.38 17.39
CA ALA A 348 16.84 -2.17 17.68
C ALA A 348 17.79 -3.02 16.80
N VAL A 349 19.00 -2.52 16.56
CA VAL A 349 20.02 -3.18 15.71
C VAL A 349 20.48 -4.51 16.31
N GLY A 350 20.93 -4.52 17.56
CA GLY A 350 21.50 -5.70 18.21
C GLY A 350 20.57 -6.93 18.15
N PRO A 351 19.33 -6.82 18.66
CA PRO A 351 18.31 -7.87 18.53
C PRO A 351 18.05 -8.32 17.08
N SER A 352 18.00 -7.37 16.14
CA SER A 352 17.74 -7.67 14.72
C SER A 352 18.88 -8.43 14.05
N ILE A 353 20.14 -8.05 14.33
CA ILE A 353 21.31 -8.74 13.81
C ILE A 353 21.46 -10.13 14.44
N LYS A 354 21.14 -10.27 15.73
CA LYS A 354 21.07 -11.57 16.41
C LYS A 354 20.08 -12.51 15.72
N PHE A 355 18.87 -12.03 15.43
CA PHE A 355 17.87 -12.79 14.66
C PHE A 355 18.40 -13.19 13.27
N TYR A 356 18.98 -12.26 12.52
CA TYR A 356 19.50 -12.57 11.19
C TYR A 356 20.65 -13.58 11.23
N SER A 357 21.49 -13.53 12.26
CA SER A 357 22.61 -14.45 12.45
C SER A 357 22.14 -15.85 12.83
N SER A 358 21.15 -15.98 13.71
CA SER A 358 20.58 -17.29 14.08
C SER A 358 19.85 -17.98 12.93
N TRP A 359 19.36 -17.19 11.97
CA TRP A 359 18.79 -17.67 10.71
C TRP A 359 19.81 -17.77 9.56
N TYR A 360 21.10 -17.62 9.85
CA TYR A 360 22.21 -17.70 8.87
C TYR A 360 22.04 -16.78 7.66
N CYS A 361 21.32 -15.67 7.83
CA CYS A 361 20.91 -14.77 6.75
C CYS A 361 20.26 -15.49 5.54
N CYS A 362 19.63 -16.65 5.75
CA CYS A 362 19.26 -17.57 4.68
C CYS A 362 18.33 -16.95 3.62
N ILE A 363 17.32 -16.18 4.04
CA ILE A 363 16.39 -15.51 3.12
C ILE A 363 17.08 -14.39 2.34
N HIS A 364 18.02 -13.65 2.95
CA HIS A 364 18.81 -12.64 2.24
C HIS A 364 19.66 -13.30 1.15
N LEU A 365 20.41 -14.34 1.50
CA LEU A 365 21.28 -15.06 0.58
C LEU A 365 20.48 -15.66 -0.58
N LEU A 366 19.35 -16.31 -0.27
CA LEU A 366 18.43 -16.84 -1.28
C LEU A 366 17.89 -15.75 -2.20
N CYS A 367 17.44 -14.62 -1.65
CA CYS A 367 16.90 -13.53 -2.48
C CYS A 367 17.97 -12.90 -3.38
N VAL A 368 19.19 -12.69 -2.87
CA VAL A 368 20.31 -12.20 -3.68
C VAL A 368 20.63 -13.17 -4.81
N LEU A 369 20.74 -14.48 -4.51
CA LEU A 369 20.95 -15.51 -5.52
C LEU A 369 19.86 -15.49 -6.60
N LEU A 370 18.57 -15.44 -6.20
CA LEU A 370 17.45 -15.39 -7.13
C LEU A 370 17.48 -14.14 -8.03
N VAL A 371 17.88 -12.99 -7.50
CA VAL A 371 18.00 -11.76 -8.30
C VAL A 371 19.17 -11.84 -9.29
N LEU A 372 20.27 -12.51 -8.94
CA LEU A 372 21.43 -12.68 -9.82
C LEU A 372 21.16 -13.73 -10.92
N VAL A 373 20.49 -14.83 -10.59
CA VAL A 373 20.26 -15.95 -11.52
C VAL A 373 19.07 -15.72 -12.44
N LEU A 374 17.98 -15.11 -11.95
CA LEU A 374 16.75 -14.97 -12.73
C LEU A 374 16.73 -13.61 -13.46
N PRO A 375 16.75 -13.59 -14.80
CA PRO A 375 16.71 -12.34 -15.54
C PRO A 375 15.37 -11.64 -15.33
N VAL A 376 15.41 -10.33 -15.09
CA VAL A 376 14.22 -9.47 -15.06
C VAL A 376 14.44 -8.29 -15.98
N LYS A 377 13.75 -8.29 -17.13
CA LYS A 377 13.78 -7.13 -18.04
C LYS A 377 13.29 -5.88 -17.30
N SER A 378 14.08 -4.80 -17.37
CA SER A 378 13.72 -3.51 -16.78
C SER A 378 12.42 -2.98 -17.39
N ARG A 379 11.57 -2.39 -16.54
CA ARG A 379 10.29 -1.79 -16.97
C ARG A 379 10.49 -0.65 -17.97
N ARG A 380 11.65 0.03 -17.91
CA ARG A 380 12.05 1.08 -18.84
C ARG A 380 12.36 0.53 -20.23
N THR A 381 13.06 -0.61 -20.29
CA THR A 381 13.30 -1.35 -21.53
C THR A 381 11.99 -1.81 -22.15
N LYS A 382 11.05 -2.33 -21.35
CA LYS A 382 9.70 -2.70 -21.86
C LYS A 382 8.89 -1.51 -22.38
N GLN A 383 8.94 -0.35 -21.71
CA GLN A 383 8.26 0.85 -22.20
C GLN A 383 8.91 1.41 -23.47
N GLN A 384 10.24 1.40 -23.58
CA GLN A 384 10.95 1.79 -24.80
C GLN A 384 10.72 0.80 -25.95
N GLU A 385 10.70 -0.51 -25.69
CA GLU A 385 10.35 -1.54 -26.68
C GLU A 385 8.90 -1.38 -27.14
N GLN A 386 7.95 -1.12 -26.23
CA GLN A 386 6.55 -0.84 -26.60
C GLN A 386 6.42 0.44 -27.43
N LEU A 387 7.08 1.53 -27.03
CA LEU A 387 7.07 2.78 -27.79
C LEU A 387 7.70 2.62 -29.17
N GLY A 388 8.82 1.89 -29.25
CA GLY A 388 9.49 1.55 -30.51
C GLY A 388 8.69 0.61 -31.39
N SER A 389 7.94 -0.33 -30.82
CA SER A 389 7.04 -1.22 -31.58
C SER A 389 5.82 -0.49 -32.15
N VAL A 390 5.29 0.50 -31.41
CA VAL A 390 4.19 1.36 -31.89
C VAL A 390 4.70 2.24 -33.03
N GLN A 391 5.86 2.88 -32.86
CA GLN A 391 6.49 3.70 -33.91
C GLN A 391 6.85 2.89 -35.16
N ALA A 392 7.35 1.66 -35.01
CA ALA A 392 7.63 0.76 -36.12
C ALA A 392 6.34 0.29 -36.82
N SER A 393 5.25 0.06 -36.08
CA SER A 393 3.95 -0.27 -36.67
C SER A 393 3.33 0.89 -37.43
N GLU A 394 3.46 2.12 -36.93
CA GLU A 394 3.02 3.34 -37.62
C GLU A 394 3.86 3.60 -38.88
N GLN A 395 5.18 3.39 -38.83
CA GLN A 395 6.04 3.49 -40.01
C GLN A 395 5.73 2.42 -41.06
N ASN A 396 5.47 1.17 -40.66
CA ASN A 396 5.07 0.12 -41.61
C ASN A 396 3.71 0.38 -42.25
N CYS A 397 2.75 0.96 -41.53
CA CYS A 397 1.48 1.42 -42.11
C CYS A 397 1.66 2.57 -43.10
N LEU A 398 2.66 3.43 -42.90
CA LEU A 398 2.98 4.55 -43.80
C LEU A 398 3.83 4.14 -45.01
N SER A 399 4.57 3.02 -44.92
CA SER A 399 5.47 2.55 -45.97
C SER A 399 4.90 1.44 -46.88
N SER A 400 3.71 0.91 -46.58
CA SER A 400 3.04 -0.07 -47.45
C SER A 400 2.26 0.64 -48.56
N PRO A 401 2.62 0.48 -49.84
CA PRO A 401 1.86 1.02 -50.96
C PRO A 401 0.71 0.05 -51.32
N ASP A 402 -0.20 -0.22 -50.38
CA ASP A 402 -1.37 -1.05 -50.67
C ASP A 402 -2.66 -0.34 -50.24
N ASN A 403 -3.36 0.16 -51.26
CA ASN A 403 -4.67 0.81 -51.22
C ASN A 403 -5.79 -0.15 -50.79
N ASN A 404 -5.80 -0.62 -49.53
CA ASN A 404 -6.91 -1.47 -49.08
C ASN A 404 -7.32 -1.36 -47.61
N CYS A 405 -7.05 -0.22 -46.95
CA CYS A 405 -7.41 -0.04 -45.55
C CYS A 405 -8.86 0.43 -45.28
N ASN A 406 -9.70 0.60 -46.30
CA ASN A 406 -11.04 1.20 -46.16
C ASN A 406 -12.24 0.24 -46.29
N GLN A 407 -12.08 -1.08 -46.21
CA GLN A 407 -13.20 -2.01 -46.46
C GLN A 407 -13.51 -3.09 -45.41
N LYS A 408 -13.04 -2.96 -44.15
CA LYS A 408 -13.40 -3.93 -43.08
C LYS A 408 -13.98 -3.33 -41.80
N GLN A 409 -14.72 -2.21 -41.90
CA GLN A 409 -15.53 -1.68 -40.79
C GLN A 409 -17.05 -1.75 -40.99
N LYS A 410 -17.53 -2.55 -41.96
CA LYS A 410 -18.96 -2.90 -42.07
C LYS A 410 -19.13 -4.38 -42.41
N ALA A 411 -19.08 -5.24 -41.41
CA ALA A 411 -19.92 -6.45 -41.28
C ALA A 411 -19.48 -7.28 -40.06
N THR A 412 -20.49 -7.67 -39.28
CA THR A 412 -20.52 -8.55 -38.09
C THR A 412 -19.92 -8.04 -36.79
#